data_AF-A0A8J4GZ85-F1
#
_entry.id   AF-A0A8J4GZ85-F1
#
_cell.length_a   1.000
_cell.length_b   1.000
_cell.length_c   1.000
_cell.angle_alpha   90.00
_cell.angle_beta   90.00
_cell.angle_gamma   90.00
#
_symmetry.space_group_name_H-M   'P 1'
#
loop_
_entity.id
_entity.type
_entity.pdbx_description
1 polymer ?
#
loop_
_entity_poly.entity_id
_entity_poly.type
_entity_poly.pdbx_seq_one_letter_code
_entity_poly.pdbx_strand_id
1 'polypeptide(L)'
;ARGRRDGDASGVREMKRERGGDGDWSQPPSGGGGGGGGGNRGGREAEASRYMSAEEREERQRRAEEEAKPPAPKEQPNLGLSGKLAAETNKVAGGIELKHVPPPESRLPDKRWRLYIFKNDQLQDEPYRIHRMDHYLFGRDMHVADIITAHPSCSKQHAVLQFRLTQKDDELGRPISAVRPYLLDLGSVNGTFLNGERLEPLRYYELMEKDVVRLGQSTREYVLLHDKSGDE
;
A
#
# COMPACT_ATOMS: atom_id res chain seq x y z
N ALA A 1 49.09 -2.85 41.75
CA ALA A 1 49.27 -4.32 41.80
C ALA A 1 48.13 -4.94 40.99
N ARG A 2 48.40 -5.45 39.78
CA ARG A 2 48.78 -6.84 39.43
C ARG A 2 47.59 -7.83 39.43
N GLY A 3 47.44 -8.52 38.29
CA GLY A 3 46.75 -9.82 38.10
C GLY A 3 45.42 -9.68 37.36
N ARG A 4 45.25 -9.93 36.04
CA ARG A 4 45.50 -11.12 35.18
C ARG A 4 44.79 -12.42 35.62
N ARG A 5 43.85 -12.88 34.80
CA ARG A 5 43.79 -14.19 34.08
C ARG A 5 42.44 -14.26 33.33
N ASP A 6 42.39 -14.36 32.00
CA ASP A 6 42.84 -15.41 31.06
C ASP A 6 41.89 -16.62 30.95
N GLY A 7 41.37 -16.79 29.73
CA GLY A 7 41.11 -18.09 29.06
C GLY A 7 39.64 -18.53 28.99
N ASP A 8 39.14 -19.17 27.94
CA ASP A 8 39.60 -19.48 26.57
C ASP A 8 38.44 -20.24 25.88
N ALA A 9 38.50 -20.32 24.54
CA ALA A 9 37.97 -21.37 23.66
C ALA A 9 36.44 -21.38 23.41
N SER A 10 35.90 -21.58 22.21
CA SER A 10 36.38 -22.11 20.92
C SER A 10 35.29 -21.72 19.88
N GLY A 11 35.55 -21.39 18.61
CA GLY A 11 36.38 -22.09 17.64
C GLY A 11 35.52 -23.06 16.81
N VAL A 12 34.56 -22.57 16.01
CA VAL A 12 33.82 -23.42 15.06
C VAL A 12 34.41 -23.27 13.67
N ARG A 13 34.87 -24.41 13.18
CA ARG A 13 35.82 -24.64 12.10
C ARG A 13 35.09 -24.87 10.79
N GLU A 14 35.51 -24.13 9.78
CA GLU A 14 35.18 -24.29 8.36
C GLU A 14 35.44 -25.74 7.90
N MET A 15 34.39 -26.43 7.44
CA MET A 15 34.48 -27.79 6.89
C MET A 15 34.38 -27.75 5.37
N LYS A 16 35.55 -27.69 4.75
CA LYS A 16 35.80 -28.05 3.36
C LYS A 16 35.88 -29.58 3.29
N ARG A 17 34.99 -30.23 2.53
CA ARG A 17 35.13 -31.65 2.15
C ARG A 17 35.18 -31.75 0.64
N GLU A 18 36.36 -32.07 0.14
CA GLU A 18 36.57 -32.62 -1.19
C GLU A 18 37.00 -34.09 -1.07
N ARG A 19 36.71 -34.80 -2.17
CA ARG A 19 37.22 -36.09 -2.66
C ARG A 19 36.63 -37.39 -2.11
N GLY A 20 35.95 -38.06 -3.04
CA GLY A 20 36.46 -39.34 -3.58
C GLY A 20 35.46 -40.48 -3.51
N GLY A 21 35.31 -41.21 -4.63
CA GLY A 21 34.81 -42.59 -4.60
C GLY A 21 33.71 -42.91 -5.59
N ASP A 22 34.09 -43.19 -6.83
CA ASP A 22 33.85 -44.46 -7.53
C ASP A 22 32.40 -45.00 -7.62
N GLY A 23 31.89 -45.04 -8.85
CA GLY A 23 30.59 -45.60 -9.20
C GLY A 23 30.49 -45.96 -10.67
N ASP A 24 31.41 -46.84 -11.09
CA ASP A 24 31.40 -47.61 -12.34
C ASP A 24 30.03 -48.25 -12.61
N TRP A 25 29.44 -47.91 -13.76
CA TRP A 25 28.35 -48.65 -14.39
C TRP A 25 28.62 -48.76 -15.89
N SER A 26 29.45 -49.76 -16.21
CA SER A 26 29.14 -50.83 -17.16
C SER A 26 28.79 -50.43 -18.60
N GLN A 27 29.78 -50.63 -19.48
CA GLN A 27 29.59 -50.91 -20.90
C GLN A 27 28.86 -52.24 -21.13
N PRO A 28 28.10 -52.37 -22.23
CA PRO A 28 27.97 -53.63 -22.96
C PRO A 28 28.60 -53.54 -24.38
N PRO A 29 28.83 -54.68 -25.05
CA PRO A 29 30.13 -55.00 -25.63
C PRO A 29 30.28 -54.72 -27.13
N SER A 30 31.54 -54.72 -27.54
CA SER A 30 32.01 -54.83 -28.92
C SER A 30 31.57 -56.16 -29.56
N GLY A 31 30.55 -56.10 -30.42
CA GLY A 31 30.27 -57.10 -31.44
C GLY A 31 30.79 -56.59 -32.79
N GLY A 32 31.94 -57.10 -33.22
CA GLY A 32 32.48 -56.84 -34.55
C GLY A 32 31.78 -57.66 -35.64
N GLY A 33 31.61 -57.05 -36.81
CA GLY A 33 31.60 -57.75 -38.09
C GLY A 33 30.33 -57.66 -38.94
N GLY A 34 30.37 -56.81 -39.97
CA GLY A 34 29.83 -57.17 -41.28
C GLY A 34 28.66 -56.36 -41.83
N GLY A 35 28.98 -55.40 -42.71
CA GLY A 35 28.33 -55.31 -44.03
C GLY A 35 27.04 -54.50 -44.16
N GLY A 36 27.16 -53.31 -44.79
CA GLY A 36 26.26 -52.87 -45.85
C GLY A 36 24.99 -52.12 -45.42
N GLY A 37 24.84 -50.89 -45.92
CA GLY A 37 23.54 -50.22 -46.04
C GLY A 37 23.50 -48.79 -45.52
N GLY A 38 24.17 -47.87 -46.22
CA GLY A 38 23.92 -46.44 -46.09
C GLY A 38 22.49 -46.09 -46.49
N GLY A 39 21.56 -46.15 -45.55
CA GLY A 39 20.16 -45.77 -45.71
C GLY A 39 19.93 -44.32 -45.32
N ASN A 40 19.92 -43.46 -46.33
CA ASN A 40 19.59 -42.03 -46.31
C ASN A 40 18.30 -41.70 -45.51
N ARG A 41 18.40 -41.43 -44.21
CA ARG A 41 17.29 -40.87 -43.38
C ARG A 41 17.16 -39.35 -43.45
N GLY A 42 18.01 -38.66 -44.22
CA GLY A 42 17.85 -37.22 -44.52
C GLY A 42 16.96 -36.93 -45.74
N GLY A 43 16.55 -37.96 -46.49
CA GLY A 43 15.86 -37.78 -47.77
C GLY A 43 14.34 -37.60 -47.69
N ARG A 44 13.66 -38.11 -46.64
CA ARG A 44 12.18 -38.13 -46.62
C ARG A 44 11.54 -36.79 -46.30
N GLU A 45 12.17 -35.94 -45.50
CA GLU A 45 11.66 -34.59 -45.20
C GLU A 45 11.97 -33.59 -46.34
N ALA A 46 13.11 -33.79 -47.01
CA ALA A 46 13.54 -32.97 -48.15
C ALA A 46 12.77 -33.28 -49.45
N GLU A 47 12.23 -34.49 -49.60
CA GLU A 47 11.42 -34.87 -50.77
C GLU A 47 9.95 -34.46 -50.60
N ALA A 48 9.37 -34.60 -49.41
CA ALA A 48 8.00 -34.18 -49.11
C ALA A 48 7.80 -32.67 -49.33
N SER A 49 8.81 -31.85 -49.00
CA SER A 49 8.77 -30.40 -49.17
C SER A 49 8.79 -29.95 -50.64
N ARG A 50 9.24 -30.78 -51.60
CA ARG A 50 9.26 -30.43 -53.04
C ARG A 50 7.89 -30.45 -53.70
N TYR A 51 6.92 -31.17 -53.13
CA TYR A 51 5.56 -31.27 -53.65
C TYR A 51 4.55 -30.39 -52.89
N MET A 52 5.00 -29.66 -51.87
CA MET A 52 4.14 -28.74 -51.12
C MET A 52 3.89 -27.46 -51.92
N SER A 53 2.63 -27.04 -51.97
CA SER A 53 2.23 -25.73 -52.49
C SER A 53 2.85 -24.60 -51.66
N ALA A 54 2.92 -23.40 -52.23
CA ALA A 54 3.40 -22.21 -51.52
C ALA A 54 2.57 -21.94 -50.25
N GLU A 55 1.26 -22.20 -50.30
CA GLU A 55 0.32 -22.03 -49.19
C GLU A 55 0.62 -22.99 -48.03
N GLU A 56 0.92 -24.27 -48.31
CA GLU A 56 1.24 -25.24 -47.25
C GLU A 56 2.60 -24.98 -46.61
N ARG A 57 3.56 -24.40 -47.35
CA ARG A 57 4.84 -23.95 -46.78
C ARG A 57 4.65 -22.75 -45.87
N GLU A 58 3.82 -21.79 -46.26
CA GLU A 58 3.46 -20.66 -45.42
C GLU A 58 2.68 -21.09 -44.17
N GLU A 59 1.76 -22.05 -44.27
CA GLU A 59 1.02 -22.56 -43.11
C GLU A 59 1.94 -23.29 -42.14
N ARG A 60 2.87 -24.09 -42.66
CA ARG A 60 3.87 -24.79 -41.83
C ARG A 60 4.85 -23.80 -41.19
N GLN A 61 5.21 -22.73 -41.89
CA GLN A 61 6.04 -21.66 -41.36
C GLN A 61 5.30 -20.83 -40.30
N ARG A 62 4.01 -20.52 -40.49
CA ARG A 62 3.17 -19.86 -39.49
C ARG A 62 2.97 -20.72 -38.24
N ARG A 63 2.74 -22.03 -38.39
CA ARG A 63 2.70 -22.97 -37.26
C ARG A 63 4.03 -23.03 -36.53
N ALA A 64 5.14 -23.11 -37.26
CA ALA A 64 6.47 -23.11 -36.67
C ALA A 64 6.79 -21.78 -35.95
N GLU A 65 6.37 -20.64 -36.49
CA GLU A 65 6.51 -19.32 -35.88
C GLU A 65 5.59 -19.15 -34.66
N GLU A 66 4.40 -19.77 -34.66
CA GLU A 66 3.48 -19.79 -33.53
C GLU A 66 3.96 -20.73 -32.42
N GLU A 67 4.56 -21.86 -32.77
CA GLU A 67 5.15 -22.85 -31.85
C GLU A 67 6.52 -22.41 -31.32
N ALA A 68 7.25 -21.57 -32.07
CA ALA A 68 8.50 -20.93 -31.65
C ALA A 68 8.29 -19.66 -30.80
N LYS A 69 7.05 -19.18 -30.64
CA LYS A 69 6.77 -18.15 -29.63
C LYS A 69 7.00 -18.79 -28.26
N PRO A 70 7.92 -18.26 -27.44
CA PRO A 70 8.13 -18.78 -26.10
C PRO A 70 6.78 -18.74 -25.35
N PRO A 71 6.37 -19.83 -24.70
CA PRO A 71 5.12 -19.85 -23.96
C PRO A 71 5.15 -18.71 -22.96
N ALA A 72 4.09 -17.90 -22.94
CA ALA A 72 3.99 -16.77 -22.03
C ALA A 72 4.36 -17.25 -20.61
N PRO A 73 5.22 -16.50 -19.89
CA PRO A 73 5.66 -16.92 -18.57
C PRO A 73 4.44 -17.19 -17.70
N LYS A 74 4.35 -18.40 -17.16
CA LYS A 74 3.23 -18.81 -16.30
C LYS A 74 3.12 -17.79 -15.18
N GLU A 75 2.01 -17.06 -15.14
CA GLU A 75 1.76 -16.08 -14.10
C GLU A 75 1.84 -16.79 -12.75
N GLN A 76 2.79 -16.33 -11.92
CA GLN A 76 2.92 -16.85 -10.57
C GLN A 76 1.67 -16.46 -9.77
N PRO A 77 1.25 -17.27 -8.80
CA PRO A 77 0.12 -16.92 -7.94
C PRO A 77 0.40 -15.57 -7.27
N ASN A 78 -0.40 -14.57 -7.63
CA ASN A 78 -0.34 -13.25 -7.01
C ASN A 78 -0.99 -13.34 -5.62
N LEU A 79 -0.14 -13.47 -4.59
CA LEU A 79 -0.57 -13.47 -3.18
C LEU A 79 -0.78 -12.05 -2.63
N GLY A 80 -0.71 -11.03 -3.49
CA GLY A 80 -1.11 -9.68 -3.14
C GLY A 80 -2.60 -9.62 -2.82
N LEU A 81 -2.95 -8.84 -1.80
CA LEU A 81 -4.35 -8.61 -1.43
C LEU A 81 -5.07 -7.97 -2.61
N SER A 82 -5.97 -8.71 -3.26
CA SER A 82 -6.87 -8.14 -4.26
C SER A 82 -7.82 -7.21 -3.52
N GLY A 83 -7.62 -5.89 -3.60
CA GLY A 83 -8.39 -4.87 -2.88
C GLY A 83 -9.91 -4.85 -3.14
N LYS A 84 -10.47 -5.86 -3.81
CA LYS A 84 -11.91 -6.03 -4.09
C LYS A 84 -12.76 -6.14 -2.83
N LEU A 85 -12.28 -6.85 -1.80
CA LEU A 85 -13.01 -6.99 -0.53
C LEU A 85 -13.11 -5.66 0.22
N ALA A 86 -12.02 -4.89 0.26
CA ALA A 86 -12.00 -3.56 0.86
C ALA A 86 -12.94 -2.60 0.09
N ALA A 87 -12.89 -2.66 -1.24
CA ALA A 87 -13.76 -1.88 -2.10
C ALA A 87 -15.24 -2.25 -1.94
N GLU A 88 -15.60 -3.51 -1.69
CA GLU A 88 -17.00 -3.90 -1.47
C GLU A 88 -17.54 -3.45 -0.10
N THR A 89 -16.69 -3.44 0.92
CA THR A 89 -17.11 -3.08 2.28
C THR A 89 -17.22 -1.56 2.47
N ASN A 90 -16.34 -0.78 1.82
CA ASN A 90 -16.19 0.65 2.09
C ASN A 90 -16.76 1.55 0.99
N LYS A 91 -17.79 1.09 0.26
CA LYS A 91 -18.45 1.89 -0.78
C LYS A 91 -19.57 2.75 -0.23
N VAL A 92 -19.56 4.02 -0.60
CA VAL A 92 -20.72 4.93 -0.42
C VAL A 92 -21.64 4.81 -1.63
N ALA A 93 -22.91 5.19 -1.45
CA ALA A 93 -23.86 5.37 -2.54
C ALA A 93 -23.22 6.23 -3.66
N GLY A 94 -23.02 5.63 -4.83
CA GLY A 94 -22.24 6.21 -5.93
C GLY A 94 -20.99 5.44 -6.33
N GLY A 95 -20.66 4.35 -5.62
CA GLY A 95 -19.58 3.42 -6.00
C GLY A 95 -18.17 3.92 -5.69
N ILE A 96 -18.05 5.05 -4.98
CA ILE A 96 -16.78 5.62 -4.53
C ILE A 96 -16.34 4.89 -3.26
N GLU A 97 -15.11 4.36 -3.28
CA GLU A 97 -14.48 3.70 -2.13
C GLU A 97 -13.94 4.74 -1.13
N LEU A 98 -14.33 4.61 0.14
CA LEU A 98 -13.77 5.38 1.25
C LEU A 98 -12.44 4.79 1.69
N LYS A 99 -11.43 5.65 1.81
CA LYS A 99 -10.12 5.26 2.34
C LYS A 99 -10.12 5.05 3.85
N HIS A 100 -11.01 5.75 4.55
CA HIS A 100 -11.06 5.77 6.00
C HIS A 100 -12.23 4.94 6.50
N VAL A 101 -11.98 4.12 7.50
CA VAL A 101 -13.01 3.43 8.28
C VAL A 101 -12.85 3.88 9.73
N PRO A 102 -13.92 4.38 10.38
CA PRO A 102 -13.84 4.78 11.78
C PRO A 102 -13.34 3.63 12.66
N PRO A 103 -12.37 3.89 13.55
CA PRO A 103 -11.79 2.85 14.38
C PRO A 103 -12.77 2.45 15.52
N PRO A 104 -12.60 1.29 16.18
CA PRO A 104 -13.53 0.83 17.22
C PRO A 104 -13.65 1.76 18.44
N GLU A 105 -12.62 2.57 18.69
CA GLU A 105 -12.62 3.64 19.69
C GLU A 105 -13.35 4.92 19.27
N SER A 106 -13.92 4.96 18.06
CA SER A 106 -14.72 6.09 17.56
C SER A 106 -15.92 6.36 18.47
N ARG A 107 -16.08 7.60 18.94
CA ARG A 107 -17.20 8.01 19.81
C ARG A 107 -17.65 9.43 19.46
N LEU A 108 -18.92 9.72 19.70
CA LEU A 108 -19.44 11.09 19.61
C LEU A 108 -18.78 11.97 20.69
N PRO A 109 -18.38 13.20 20.37
CA PRO A 109 -17.83 14.11 21.36
C PRO A 109 -18.90 14.55 22.36
N ASP A 110 -18.45 14.79 23.59
CA ASP A 110 -19.23 15.37 24.69
C ASP A 110 -19.30 16.90 24.61
N LYS A 111 -18.23 17.55 24.14
CA LYS A 111 -18.14 19.01 23.95
C LYS A 111 -18.74 19.45 22.61
N ARG A 112 -19.27 20.68 22.56
CA ARG A 112 -19.83 21.26 21.33
C ARG A 112 -18.73 21.88 20.47
N TRP A 113 -17.95 21.03 19.80
CA TRP A 113 -16.92 21.46 18.86
C TRP A 113 -17.51 22.20 17.66
N ARG A 114 -16.78 23.24 17.25
CA ARG A 114 -17.04 24.11 16.10
C ARG A 114 -15.74 24.33 15.33
N LEU A 115 -15.83 24.31 14.01
CA LEU A 115 -14.71 24.57 13.12
C LEU A 115 -14.93 25.92 12.43
N TYR A 116 -14.09 26.89 12.78
CA TYR A 116 -14.10 28.23 12.19
C TYR A 116 -13.21 28.25 10.96
N ILE A 117 -13.64 28.95 9.92
CA ILE A 117 -12.90 29.00 8.66
C ILE A 117 -12.48 30.42 8.40
N PHE A 118 -11.19 30.61 8.25
CA PHE A 118 -10.59 31.87 7.85
C PHE A 118 -10.06 31.72 6.44
N LYS A 119 -10.22 32.74 5.61
CA LYS A 119 -9.59 32.83 4.30
C LYS A 119 -8.96 34.21 4.20
N ASN A 120 -7.63 34.26 4.06
CA ASN A 120 -6.88 35.52 4.07
C ASN A 120 -7.21 36.38 5.32
N ASP A 121 -7.16 35.77 6.50
CA ASP A 121 -7.50 36.37 7.80
C ASP A 121 -8.94 36.86 7.98
N GLN A 122 -9.80 36.69 6.97
CA GLN A 122 -11.22 37.00 7.06
C GLN A 122 -12.02 35.76 7.45
N LEU A 123 -12.73 35.84 8.58
CA LEU A 123 -13.71 34.84 8.97
C LEU A 123 -14.74 34.68 7.85
N GLN A 124 -14.92 33.45 7.39
CA GLN A 124 -15.92 33.08 6.39
C GLN A 124 -17.30 32.91 7.05
N ASP A 125 -18.23 32.22 6.38
CA ASP A 125 -19.62 31.99 6.81
C ASP A 125 -19.77 31.28 8.19
N GLU A 126 -20.94 30.70 8.47
CA GLU A 126 -21.21 30.04 9.75
C GLU A 126 -20.20 28.90 10.04
N PRO A 127 -19.64 28.83 11.26
CA PRO A 127 -18.74 27.74 11.66
C PRO A 127 -19.40 26.37 11.55
N TYR A 128 -18.65 25.36 11.10
CA TYR A 128 -19.15 24.00 11.02
C TYR A 128 -19.35 23.40 12.40
N ARG A 129 -20.53 22.84 12.65
CA ARG A 129 -20.88 22.17 13.92
C ARG A 129 -20.41 20.72 13.90
N ILE A 130 -19.14 20.51 14.21
CA ILE A 130 -18.47 19.20 14.10
C ILE A 130 -18.64 18.30 15.33
N HIS A 131 -19.77 18.36 16.04
CA HIS A 131 -20.04 17.53 17.23
C HIS A 131 -21.21 16.55 17.06
N ARG A 132 -21.84 16.50 15.88
CA ARG A 132 -23.03 15.68 15.61
C ARG A 132 -22.72 14.28 15.09
N MET A 133 -21.49 14.09 14.60
CA MET A 133 -20.95 12.85 14.06
C MET A 133 -19.63 12.55 14.77
N ASP A 134 -19.18 11.31 14.66
CA ASP A 134 -17.94 10.82 15.26
C ASP A 134 -16.71 11.10 14.38
N HIS A 135 -16.89 11.35 13.09
CA HIS A 135 -15.84 11.76 12.18
C HIS A 135 -16.36 12.69 11.07
N TYR A 136 -15.44 13.42 10.43
CA TYR A 136 -15.70 14.30 9.29
C TYR A 136 -14.57 14.19 8.27
N LEU A 137 -14.92 13.98 7.02
CA LEU A 137 -13.98 13.89 5.91
C LEU A 137 -13.79 15.26 5.24
N PHE A 138 -12.54 15.71 5.20
CA PHE A 138 -12.11 16.84 4.37
C PHE A 138 -11.71 16.35 2.99
N GLY A 139 -12.20 17.01 1.96
CA GLY A 139 -11.91 16.60 0.60
C GLY A 139 -12.47 17.53 -0.46
N ARG A 140 -11.98 17.39 -1.69
CA ARG A 140 -12.49 18.16 -2.84
C ARG A 140 -13.74 17.53 -3.46
N ASP A 141 -13.97 16.24 -3.23
CA ASP A 141 -15.09 15.52 -3.83
C ASP A 141 -16.36 15.70 -2.99
N MET A 142 -17.32 16.45 -3.54
CA MET A 142 -18.56 16.82 -2.86
C MET A 142 -19.50 15.64 -2.59
N HIS A 143 -19.31 14.50 -3.25
CA HIS A 143 -20.17 13.33 -3.06
C HIS A 143 -19.84 12.56 -1.77
N VAL A 144 -18.61 12.69 -1.28
CA VAL A 144 -18.11 11.93 -0.13
C VAL A 144 -17.62 12.81 1.00
N ALA A 145 -17.12 14.03 0.73
CA ALA A 145 -16.57 14.89 1.76
C ALA A 145 -17.67 15.61 2.53
N ASP A 146 -17.61 15.53 3.87
CA ASP A 146 -18.49 16.30 4.76
C ASP A 146 -18.09 17.78 4.78
N ILE A 147 -16.78 18.05 4.72
CA ILE A 147 -16.23 19.41 4.70
C ILE A 147 -15.50 19.62 3.36
N ILE A 148 -16.13 20.40 2.50
CA ILE A 148 -15.67 20.60 1.13
C ILE A 148 -14.50 21.59 1.08
N THR A 149 -13.36 21.08 0.61
CA THR A 149 -12.15 21.85 0.32
C THR A 149 -12.15 22.22 -1.16
N ALA A 150 -12.69 23.39 -1.48
CA ALA A 150 -12.77 23.90 -2.85
C ALA A 150 -11.42 24.47 -3.34
N HIS A 151 -10.33 23.70 -3.19
CA HIS A 151 -8.99 24.09 -3.63
C HIS A 151 -8.34 22.97 -4.48
N PRO A 152 -7.74 23.27 -5.65
CA PRO A 152 -7.20 22.26 -6.54
C PRO A 152 -6.04 21.46 -5.95
N SER A 153 -5.28 22.04 -5.01
CA SER A 153 -4.22 21.31 -4.31
C SER A 153 -4.76 20.28 -3.31
N CYS A 154 -6.05 20.30 -2.98
CA CYS A 154 -6.65 19.34 -2.05
C CYS A 154 -7.06 18.06 -2.79
N SER A 155 -6.86 16.94 -2.11
CA SER A 155 -7.19 15.61 -2.64
C SER A 155 -8.70 15.37 -2.57
N LYS A 156 -9.21 14.42 -3.35
CA LYS A 156 -10.64 14.06 -3.33
C LYS A 156 -11.10 13.70 -1.91
N GLN A 157 -10.34 12.81 -1.27
CA GLN A 157 -10.37 12.51 0.17
C GLN A 157 -8.99 12.89 0.69
N HIS A 158 -8.89 13.92 1.53
CA HIS A 158 -7.62 14.56 1.91
C HIS A 158 -7.21 14.24 3.34
N ALA A 159 -8.09 14.53 4.31
CA ALA A 159 -7.85 14.26 5.72
C ALA A 159 -9.16 13.97 6.42
N VAL A 160 -9.12 13.33 7.58
CA VAL A 160 -10.28 13.05 8.43
C VAL A 160 -10.05 13.64 9.81
N LEU A 161 -11.05 14.34 10.33
CA LEU A 161 -11.15 14.63 11.75
C LEU A 161 -11.98 13.51 12.39
N GLN A 162 -11.38 12.81 13.35
CA GLN A 162 -11.95 11.65 14.01
C GLN A 162 -11.97 11.88 15.51
N PHE A 163 -13.14 11.77 16.14
CA PHE A 163 -13.28 11.75 17.58
C PHE A 163 -13.03 10.34 18.12
N ARG A 164 -12.11 10.22 19.08
CA ARG A 164 -11.67 8.94 19.65
C ARG A 164 -11.74 8.99 21.17
N LEU A 165 -12.23 7.91 21.78
CA LEU A 165 -12.11 7.71 23.22
C LEU A 165 -10.67 7.30 23.55
N THR A 166 -9.92 8.17 24.21
CA THR A 166 -8.55 7.89 24.62
C THR A 166 -8.39 8.00 26.14
N GLN A 167 -7.56 7.14 26.71
CA GLN A 167 -7.17 7.21 28.12
C GLN A 167 -5.86 7.98 28.21
N LYS A 168 -5.83 9.03 29.03
CA LYS A 168 -4.62 9.79 29.36
C LYS A 168 -4.55 9.98 30.86
N ASP A 169 -3.34 10.07 31.38
CA ASP A 169 -3.14 10.39 32.79
C ASP A 169 -3.37 11.87 33.04
N ASP A 170 -4.06 12.16 34.14
CA ASP A 170 -4.23 13.49 34.70
C ASP A 170 -2.92 14.02 35.30
N GLU A 171 -2.89 15.27 35.75
CA GLU A 171 -1.73 15.87 36.44
C GLU A 171 -1.32 15.08 37.70
N LEU A 172 -2.25 14.34 38.29
CA LEU A 172 -2.06 13.47 39.45
C LEU A 172 -1.77 12.00 39.07
N GLY A 173 -1.50 11.70 37.79
CA GLY A 173 -1.20 10.34 37.32
C GLY A 173 -2.38 9.38 37.31
N ARG A 174 -3.62 9.89 37.36
CA ARG A 174 -4.84 9.07 37.34
C ARG A 174 -5.35 8.94 35.91
N PRO A 175 -5.76 7.74 35.46
CA PRO A 175 -6.25 7.57 34.10
C PRO A 175 -7.62 8.24 33.93
N ILE A 176 -7.70 9.19 33.00
CA ILE A 176 -8.92 9.86 32.56
C ILE A 176 -9.23 9.43 31.13
N SER A 177 -10.41 8.83 30.97
CA SER A 177 -10.97 8.52 29.65
C SER A 177 -11.76 9.74 29.16
N ALA A 178 -11.40 10.26 27.99
CA ALA A 178 -12.13 11.36 27.37
C ALA A 178 -12.16 11.21 25.84
N VAL A 179 -13.20 11.76 25.22
CA VAL A 179 -13.31 11.80 23.76
C VAL A 179 -12.55 13.01 23.24
N ARG A 180 -11.53 12.76 22.41
CA ARG A 180 -10.63 13.80 21.90
C ARG A 180 -10.63 13.81 20.37
N PRO A 181 -10.56 14.99 19.72
CA PRO A 181 -10.43 15.09 18.28
C PRO A 181 -9.01 14.73 17.84
N TYR A 182 -8.91 13.93 16.78
CA TYR A 182 -7.66 13.62 16.10
C TYR A 182 -7.78 13.95 14.61
N LEU A 183 -6.70 14.43 14.02
CA LEU A 183 -6.56 14.64 12.59
C LEU A 183 -5.72 13.52 11.98
N LEU A 184 -6.17 13.00 10.84
CA LEU A 184 -5.49 11.96 10.08
C LEU A 184 -5.40 12.40 8.61
N ASP A 185 -4.19 12.56 8.09
CA ASP A 185 -3.98 12.76 6.65
C ASP A 185 -4.10 11.41 5.90
N LEU A 186 -4.93 11.36 4.85
CA LEU A 186 -5.24 10.13 4.10
C LEU A 186 -4.26 9.87 2.94
N GLY A 187 -2.99 10.22 3.13
CA GLY A 187 -1.97 10.16 2.08
C GLY A 187 -2.24 11.20 1.00
N SER A 188 -2.48 12.45 1.42
CA SER A 188 -2.77 13.53 0.50
C SER A 188 -1.53 13.96 -0.29
N VAL A 189 -1.75 14.45 -1.51
CA VAL A 189 -0.64 14.81 -2.43
C VAL A 189 0.19 15.97 -1.88
N ASN A 190 -0.49 17.01 -1.39
CA ASN A 190 0.15 18.24 -0.92
C ASN A 190 0.30 18.30 0.61
N GLY A 191 -0.10 17.24 1.32
CA GLY A 191 -0.03 17.15 2.78
C GLY A 191 -1.09 17.99 3.51
N THR A 192 -1.21 17.67 4.80
CA THR A 192 -1.98 18.42 5.79
C THR A 192 -1.02 19.08 6.77
N PHE A 193 -1.34 20.28 7.22
CA PHE A 193 -0.54 21.06 8.14
C PHE A 193 -1.34 21.37 9.40
N LEU A 194 -0.69 21.25 10.55
CA LEU A 194 -1.21 21.61 11.87
C LEU A 194 -0.28 22.66 12.47
N ASN A 195 -0.80 23.82 12.82
CA ASN A 195 -0.03 24.95 13.38
C ASN A 195 1.21 25.32 12.54
N GLY A 196 1.10 25.18 11.21
CA GLY A 196 2.19 25.45 10.26
C GLY A 196 3.12 24.25 10.00
N GLU A 197 3.10 23.21 10.82
CA GLU A 197 3.91 22.01 10.65
C GLU A 197 3.21 20.95 9.80
N ARG A 198 3.94 20.30 8.89
CA ARG A 198 3.39 19.23 8.05
C ARG A 198 3.25 17.94 8.84
N LEU A 199 2.07 17.34 8.81
CA LEU A 199 1.82 16.05 9.44
C LEU A 199 2.36 14.88 8.61
N GLU A 200 2.73 13.79 9.30
CA GLU A 200 2.99 12.52 8.64
C GLU A 200 1.66 11.91 8.12
N PRO A 201 1.65 11.36 6.90
CA PRO A 201 0.46 10.71 6.36
C PRO A 201 0.13 9.43 7.16
N LEU A 202 -1.15 9.08 7.21
CA LEU A 202 -1.67 7.85 7.83
C LEU A 202 -1.37 7.69 9.33
N ARG A 203 -1.11 8.81 10.02
CA ARG A 203 -0.92 8.87 11.48
C ARG A 203 -1.91 9.83 12.12
N TYR A 204 -2.49 9.44 13.26
CA TYR A 204 -3.36 10.30 14.04
C TYR A 204 -2.56 11.31 14.86
N TYR A 205 -2.93 12.58 14.73
CA TYR A 205 -2.42 13.69 15.54
C TYR A 205 -3.56 14.25 16.36
N GLU A 206 -3.35 14.43 17.66
CA GLU A 206 -4.37 15.03 18.52
C GLU A 206 -4.53 16.51 18.19
N LEU A 207 -5.78 16.95 18.07
CA LEU A 207 -6.09 18.36 17.93
C LEU A 207 -6.42 18.94 19.30
N MET A 208 -5.79 20.07 19.61
CA MET A 208 -6.06 20.87 20.77
C MET A 208 -7.00 22.03 20.40
N GLU A 209 -7.53 22.69 21.42
CA GLU A 209 -8.27 23.93 21.21
C GLU A 209 -7.35 25.01 20.61
N LYS A 210 -7.90 25.85 19.73
CA LYS A 210 -7.20 26.95 19.02
C LYS A 210 -6.19 26.47 17.97
N ASP A 211 -6.02 25.17 17.79
CA ASP A 211 -5.19 24.63 16.73
C ASP A 211 -5.70 25.06 15.35
N VAL A 212 -4.73 25.35 14.47
CA VAL A 212 -4.96 25.80 13.10
C VAL A 212 -4.60 24.68 12.13
N VAL A 213 -5.59 24.22 11.38
CA VAL A 213 -5.42 23.19 10.35
C VAL A 213 -5.42 23.85 8.98
N ARG A 214 -4.48 23.46 8.12
CA ARG A 214 -4.41 23.91 6.72
C ARG A 214 -4.20 22.70 5.80
N LEU A 215 -4.92 22.67 4.69
CA LEU A 215 -4.99 21.52 3.79
C LEU A 215 -4.33 21.87 2.45
N GLY A 216 -3.28 21.15 2.08
CA GLY A 216 -2.44 21.44 0.92
C GLY A 216 -1.95 22.90 0.89
N GLN A 217 -2.11 23.55 -0.26
CA GLN A 217 -1.75 24.95 -0.51
C GLN A 217 -2.96 25.89 -0.43
N SER A 218 -4.04 25.46 0.23
CA SER A 218 -5.21 26.31 0.44
C SER A 218 -4.85 27.53 1.29
N THR A 219 -5.41 28.70 0.97
CA THR A 219 -5.37 29.89 1.84
C THR A 219 -6.45 29.86 2.93
N ARG A 220 -7.28 28.81 2.96
CA ARG A 220 -8.23 28.56 4.04
C ARG A 220 -7.54 27.88 5.22
N GLU A 221 -7.77 28.44 6.39
CA GLU A 221 -7.34 27.91 7.67
C GLU A 221 -8.57 27.52 8.49
N TYR A 222 -8.49 26.37 9.14
CA TYR A 222 -9.57 25.81 9.95
C TYR A 222 -9.14 25.85 11.40
N VAL A 223 -9.84 26.63 12.23
CA VAL A 223 -9.53 26.78 13.65
C VAL A 223 -10.53 26.00 14.48
N LEU A 224 -10.04 25.13 15.35
CA LEU A 224 -10.85 24.27 16.18
C LEU A 224 -11.16 24.94 17.53
N LEU A 225 -12.45 25.10 17.85
CA LEU A 225 -12.91 25.65 19.13
C LEU A 225 -14.09 24.85 19.67
N HIS A 226 -14.37 24.96 20.97
CA HIS A 226 -15.56 24.38 21.59
C HIS A 226 -16.24 25.39 22.51
N ASP A 227 -17.50 25.18 22.86
CA ASP A 227 -18.28 26.09 23.70
C ASP A 227 -17.61 26.57 24.99
N LYS A 228 -16.79 25.74 25.65
CA LYS A 228 -16.06 26.11 26.86
C LYS A 228 -14.79 26.97 26.64
N SER A 229 -14.44 27.29 25.40
CA SER A 229 -13.19 28.00 25.07
C SER A 229 -13.19 29.49 25.40
N GLY A 230 -14.36 30.07 25.71
CA GLY A 230 -14.54 31.49 25.99
C GLY A 230 -14.61 31.83 27.48
N ASP A 231 -14.61 30.82 28.35
CA ASP A 231 -14.81 30.96 29.79
C ASP A 231 -13.49 30.85 30.59
N GLU A 232 -12.34 30.69 29.92
CA GLU A 232 -10.98 30.65 30.50
C GLU A 232 -10.11 31.85 30.08
#